data_AF-A0A2K8XUU4-F1
#
_entry.id   AF-A0A2K8XUU4-F1
#
_cell.length_a   1.000
_cell.length_b   1.000
_cell.length_c   1.000
_cell.angle_alpha   90.00
_cell.angle_beta   90.00
_cell.angle_gamma   90.00
#
_symmetry.space_group_name_H-M   'P 1'
#
loop_
_entity.id
_entity.type
_entity.pdbx_description
1 polymer ?
#
loop_
_entity_poly.entity_id
_entity_poly.type
_entity_poly.pdbx_seq_one_letter_code
_entity_poly.pdbx_strand_id
1 'polypeptide(L)'
;MKTIIKKYLVVVMMFGTLINYATENNTNLIKSKKVRVAFETVKKGQTISIKNKNGAIIYSQEIENSGTYSQIFDLSKIEEGNYTTELEKDYEIIIKTFTVLNREVTFKEEKTIFKPVIRIENNLILISKIDFDKEPLKVKLYYKNEVIHSETVVSSTSILKRVYRVSKELKGDYRVVIYSNNRYYAQDFNL
;
A
#
# COMPACT_ATOMS: atom_id res chain seq x y z
N MET A 1 3.07 56.91 20.92
CA MET A 1 3.05 56.07 19.69
C MET A 1 4.40 55.41 19.33
N LYS A 2 5.57 55.86 19.84
CA LYS A 2 6.89 55.29 19.46
C LYS A 2 7.24 53.92 20.08
N THR A 3 6.65 53.54 21.22
CA THR A 3 6.91 52.25 21.89
C THR A 3 6.06 51.10 21.37
N ILE A 4 4.87 51.41 20.83
CA ILE A 4 3.95 50.43 20.27
C ILE A 4 4.49 49.89 18.94
N ILE A 5 5.03 50.76 18.08
CA ILE A 5 5.67 50.37 16.81
C ILE A 5 6.88 49.45 17.02
N LYS A 6 7.71 49.71 18.05
CA LYS A 6 8.84 48.84 18.39
C LYS A 6 8.40 47.45 18.85
N LYS A 7 7.26 47.33 19.54
CA LYS A 7 6.75 46.05 20.06
C LYS A 7 6.20 45.16 18.95
N TYR A 8 5.61 45.74 17.90
CA TYR A 8 5.12 44.98 16.73
C TYR A 8 6.21 44.63 15.72
N LEU A 9 7.26 45.47 15.59
CA LEU A 9 8.38 45.19 14.67
C LEU A 9 9.18 43.94 15.07
N VAL A 10 9.30 43.66 16.38
CA VAL A 10 9.95 42.45 16.90
C VAL A 10 9.13 41.18 16.59
N VAL A 11 7.80 41.28 16.59
CA VAL A 11 6.90 40.14 16.29
C VAL A 11 6.93 39.78 14.81
N VAL A 12 7.03 40.76 13.91
CA VAL A 12 7.14 40.52 12.45
C VAL A 12 8.49 39.88 12.08
N MET A 13 9.56 40.18 12.81
CA MET A 13 10.88 39.62 12.55
C MET A 13 11.00 38.13 12.95
N MET A 14 10.17 37.66 13.91
CA MET A 14 10.14 36.26 14.32
C MET A 14 9.46 35.31 13.32
N PHE A 15 8.53 35.81 12.48
CA PHE A 15 7.83 34.97 11.49
C PHE A 15 8.58 34.82 10.16
N GLY A 16 9.70 35.53 9.94
CA GLY A 16 10.44 35.51 8.68
C GLY A 16 11.37 34.31 8.46
N THR A 17 11.50 33.37 9.42
CA THR A 17 12.56 32.34 9.38
C THR A 17 12.09 30.90 9.15
N LEU A 18 10.83 30.67 8.80
CA LEU A 18 10.32 29.32 8.53
C LEU A 18 9.87 29.13 7.08
N ILE A 19 10.80 29.31 6.15
CA ILE A 19 10.68 28.68 4.83
C ILE A 19 12.00 27.96 4.52
N ASN A 20 12.24 26.88 5.26
CA ASN A 20 13.07 25.78 4.77
C ASN A 20 12.13 24.76 4.14
N TYR A 21 11.84 24.92 2.84
CA TYR A 21 11.43 23.77 2.05
C TYR A 21 12.70 22.96 1.77
N ALA A 22 12.92 21.93 2.57
CA ALA A 22 13.84 20.87 2.20
C ALA A 22 13.21 20.11 1.03
N THR A 23 13.67 20.41 -0.19
CA THR A 23 13.46 19.50 -1.31
C THR A 23 14.54 18.42 -1.20
N GLU A 24 14.22 17.31 -0.51
CA GLU A 24 15.05 16.12 -0.60
C GLU A 24 14.97 15.57 -2.02
N ASN A 25 15.88 15.99 -2.88
CA ASN A 25 16.22 15.22 -4.06
C ASN A 25 17.07 14.04 -3.60
N ASN A 26 16.40 13.03 -3.04
CA ASN A 26 17.01 11.78 -2.59
C ASN A 26 17.30 10.89 -3.81
N THR A 27 18.11 11.36 -4.77
CA THR A 27 18.70 10.50 -5.79
C THR A 27 19.87 9.76 -5.17
N ASN A 28 19.55 8.76 -4.34
CA ASN A 28 20.52 7.85 -3.74
C ASN A 28 21.13 6.94 -4.82
N LEU A 29 22.07 7.49 -5.59
CA LEU A 29 23.01 6.72 -6.40
C LEU A 29 23.99 6.03 -5.44
N ILE A 30 23.62 4.83 -4.99
CA ILE A 30 24.48 4.02 -4.14
C ILE A 30 25.48 3.31 -5.06
N LYS A 31 26.76 3.75 -5.03
CA LYS A 31 27.89 3.08 -5.72
C LYS A 31 28.29 1.77 -5.04
N SER A 32 27.35 0.86 -4.86
CA SER A 32 27.61 -0.48 -4.37
C SER A 32 26.46 -1.40 -4.73
N LYS A 33 26.72 -2.71 -4.88
CA LYS A 33 25.67 -3.72 -5.06
C LYS A 33 24.82 -3.95 -3.79
N LYS A 34 24.74 -2.97 -2.90
CA LYS A 34 23.97 -3.01 -1.67
C LYS A 34 22.82 -2.04 -1.75
N VAL A 35 21.61 -2.54 -1.49
CA VAL A 35 20.40 -1.73 -1.50
C VAL A 35 19.89 -1.59 -0.10
N ARG A 36 19.83 -0.34 0.37
CA ARG A 36 19.17 -0.04 1.63
C ARG A 36 17.67 0.08 1.36
N VAL A 37 16.89 -0.87 1.85
CA VAL A 37 15.44 -0.77 1.88
C VAL A 37 15.05 -0.25 3.26
N ALA A 38 14.26 0.80 3.30
CA ALA A 38 13.82 1.41 4.54
C ALA A 38 12.33 1.76 4.49
N PHE A 39 11.66 1.48 5.62
CA PHE A 39 10.27 1.85 5.89
C PHE A 39 10.21 2.49 7.27
N GLU A 40 9.66 3.70 7.35
CA GLU A 40 9.67 4.49 8.58
C GLU A 40 8.79 3.90 9.68
N THR A 41 7.65 3.33 9.29
CA THR A 41 6.64 2.79 10.20
C THR A 41 6.22 1.39 9.77
N VAL A 42 6.76 0.39 10.47
CA VAL A 42 6.37 -1.02 10.38
C VAL A 42 5.79 -1.51 11.71
N LYS A 43 5.00 -2.58 11.66
CA LYS A 43 4.49 -3.30 12.84
C LYS A 43 4.93 -4.75 12.80
N LYS A 44 5.10 -5.36 13.99
CA LYS A 44 5.31 -6.80 14.12
C LYS A 44 4.22 -7.57 13.34
N GLY A 45 4.63 -8.60 12.59
CA GLY A 45 3.75 -9.43 11.77
C GLY A 45 3.54 -8.95 10.33
N GLN A 46 3.98 -7.73 10.00
CA GLN A 46 3.98 -7.27 8.61
C GLN A 46 5.05 -7.99 7.81
N THR A 47 4.89 -8.10 6.49
CA THR A 47 5.84 -8.81 5.64
C THR A 47 6.51 -7.88 4.65
N ILE A 48 7.83 -7.98 4.51
CA ILE A 48 8.59 -7.33 3.44
C ILE A 48 9.00 -8.38 2.43
N SER A 49 8.79 -8.09 1.15
CA SER A 49 9.25 -8.94 0.05
C SER A 49 9.99 -8.16 -1.02
N ILE A 50 10.89 -8.84 -1.74
CA ILE A 50 11.52 -8.34 -2.96
C ILE A 50 11.11 -9.25 -4.11
N LYS A 51 10.62 -8.63 -5.18
CA LYS A 51 10.19 -9.30 -6.41
C LYS A 51 11.07 -8.87 -7.59
N ASN A 52 11.35 -9.80 -8.49
CA ASN A 52 12.03 -9.52 -9.74
C ASN A 52 11.05 -8.98 -10.81
N LYS A 53 11.57 -8.69 -12.02
CA LYS A 53 10.79 -8.18 -13.17
C LYS A 53 9.59 -9.05 -13.57
N ASN A 54 9.62 -10.35 -13.26
CA ASN A 54 8.54 -11.30 -13.57
C ASN A 54 7.51 -11.39 -12.43
N GLY A 55 7.69 -10.63 -11.34
CA GLY A 55 6.86 -10.69 -10.14
C GLY A 55 7.19 -11.84 -9.19
N ALA A 56 8.23 -12.64 -9.47
CA ALA A 56 8.63 -13.75 -8.61
C ALA A 56 9.33 -13.22 -7.35
N ILE A 57 8.91 -13.71 -6.18
CA ILE A 57 9.48 -13.36 -4.89
C ILE A 57 10.87 -14.01 -4.77
N ILE A 58 11.90 -13.20 -4.63
CA ILE A 58 13.29 -13.65 -4.44
C ILE A 58 13.76 -13.47 -2.99
N TYR A 59 13.01 -12.71 -2.21
CA TYR A 59 13.23 -12.50 -0.78
C TYR A 59 11.89 -12.24 -0.09
N SER A 60 11.70 -12.78 1.11
CA SER A 60 10.55 -12.48 1.97
C SER A 60 10.96 -12.60 3.43
N GLN A 61 10.47 -11.69 4.27
CA GLN A 61 10.72 -11.69 5.71
C GLN A 61 9.55 -11.08 6.46
N GLU A 62 9.19 -11.69 7.59
CA GLU A 62 8.25 -11.12 8.56
C GLU A 62 8.97 -10.15 9.51
N ILE A 63 8.30 -9.04 9.81
CA ILE A 63 8.79 -8.01 10.72
C ILE A 63 8.60 -8.49 12.15
N GLU A 64 9.71 -8.59 12.89
CA GLU A 64 9.70 -9.02 14.29
C GLU A 64 9.42 -7.88 15.28
N ASN A 65 9.83 -6.65 14.93
CA ASN A 65 9.77 -5.50 15.81
C ASN A 65 9.13 -4.30 15.10
N SER A 66 8.19 -3.64 15.79
CA SER A 66 7.55 -2.41 15.31
C SER A 66 8.51 -1.22 15.38
N GLY A 67 8.30 -0.22 14.51
CA GLY A 67 9.11 1.01 14.47
C GLY A 67 9.67 1.27 13.08
N THR A 68 10.89 1.79 13.01
CA THR A 68 11.60 2.00 11.74
C THR A 68 12.34 0.75 11.34
N TYR A 69 12.04 0.25 10.14
CA TYR A 69 12.76 -0.84 9.53
C TYR A 69 13.79 -0.31 8.55
N SER A 70 15.01 -0.81 8.63
CA SER A 70 15.99 -0.64 7.57
C SER A 70 16.88 -1.87 7.47
N GLN A 71 16.99 -2.39 6.26
CA GLN A 71 17.89 -3.51 5.96
C GLN A 71 18.67 -3.22 4.70
N ILE A 72 19.95 -3.58 4.74
CA ILE A 72 20.84 -3.53 3.59
C ILE A 72 20.86 -4.90 2.94
N PHE A 73 20.38 -4.97 1.71
CA PHE A 73 20.39 -6.17 0.90
C PHE A 73 21.64 -6.19 0.04
N ASP A 74 22.46 -7.23 0.18
CA ASP A 74 23.55 -7.47 -0.76
C ASP A 74 22.97 -8.10 -2.03
N LEU A 75 22.75 -7.24 -3.01
CA LEU A 75 22.24 -7.56 -4.34
C LEU A 75 23.37 -7.94 -5.31
N SER A 76 24.55 -8.32 -4.79
CA SER A 76 25.68 -8.63 -5.66
C SER A 76 25.51 -9.83 -6.58
N LYS A 77 24.60 -10.72 -6.19
CA LYS A 77 24.29 -11.99 -6.84
C LYS A 77 22.98 -11.97 -7.65
N ILE A 78 22.27 -10.83 -7.69
CA ILE A 78 21.06 -10.71 -8.51
C ILE A 78 21.40 -10.12 -9.88
N GLU A 79 20.63 -10.52 -10.89
CA GLU A 79 20.81 -10.06 -12.26
C GLU A 79 20.43 -8.58 -12.41
N GLU A 80 20.93 -7.95 -13.48
CA GLU A 80 20.50 -6.61 -13.84
C GLU A 80 19.02 -6.61 -14.25
N GLY A 81 18.28 -5.58 -13.84
CA GLY A 81 16.85 -5.50 -14.13
C GLY A 81 16.06 -4.62 -13.17
N ASN A 82 14.75 -4.64 -13.34
CA ASN A 82 13.79 -3.95 -12.49
C ASN A 82 13.32 -4.88 -11.37
N TYR A 83 13.23 -4.32 -10.18
CA TYR A 83 12.82 -4.99 -8.97
C TYR A 83 11.84 -4.14 -8.19
N THR A 84 11.07 -4.81 -7.35
CA THR A 84 10.04 -4.19 -6.54
C THR A 84 10.17 -4.68 -5.11
N THR A 85 10.20 -3.77 -4.15
CA THR A 85 9.98 -4.09 -2.75
C THR A 85 8.53 -3.86 -2.38
N GLU A 86 7.91 -4.78 -1.66
CA GLU A 86 6.56 -4.63 -1.14
C GLU A 86 6.58 -4.81 0.38
N LEU A 87 6.08 -3.83 1.12
CA LEU A 87 5.71 -3.94 2.53
C LEU A 87 4.20 -4.18 2.61
N GLU A 88 3.84 -5.42 2.93
CA GLU A 88 2.47 -5.88 3.14
C GLU A 88 2.02 -5.51 4.57
N LYS A 89 1.08 -4.57 4.68
CA LYS A 89 0.43 -4.20 5.94
C LYS A 89 -1.01 -4.69 5.97
N ASP A 90 -1.71 -4.48 7.08
CA ASP A 90 -3.08 -4.96 7.28
C ASP A 90 -4.08 -4.43 6.22
N TYR A 91 -4.00 -3.13 5.89
CA TYR A 91 -4.94 -2.44 5.02
C TYR A 91 -4.31 -1.79 3.78
N GLU A 92 -2.98 -1.84 3.66
CA GLU A 92 -2.26 -1.21 2.56
C GLU A 92 -1.00 -2.01 2.20
N ILE A 93 -0.49 -1.76 1.01
CA ILE A 93 0.76 -2.33 0.52
C ILE A 93 1.60 -1.16 0.00
N ILE A 94 2.76 -0.94 0.60
CA ILE A 94 3.71 0.08 0.13
C ILE A 94 4.68 -0.59 -0.83
N ILE A 95 4.75 -0.07 -2.04
CA ILE A 95 5.54 -0.60 -3.15
C ILE A 95 6.62 0.42 -3.49
N LYS A 96 7.89 0.01 -3.46
CA LYS A 96 9.00 0.83 -3.97
C LYS A 96 9.72 0.09 -5.09
N THR A 97 9.86 0.72 -6.24
CA THR A 97 10.58 0.14 -7.39
C THR A 97 12.01 0.63 -7.45
N PHE A 98 12.92 -0.26 -7.85
CA PHE A 98 14.31 0.08 -8.08
C PHE A 98 14.87 -0.71 -9.26
N THR A 99 15.89 -0.16 -9.90
CA THR A 99 16.60 -0.79 -11.01
C THR A 99 18.04 -1.08 -10.61
N VAL A 100 18.54 -2.24 -11.01
CA VAL A 100 19.96 -2.60 -10.90
C VAL A 100 20.55 -2.60 -12.31
N LEU A 101 21.53 -1.73 -12.56
CA LEU A 101 22.22 -1.60 -13.84
C LEU A 101 23.70 -1.25 -13.59
N ASN A 102 24.63 -1.91 -14.28
CA ASN A 102 26.07 -1.66 -14.14
C ASN A 102 26.56 -1.66 -12.68
N ARG A 103 25.94 -2.50 -11.83
CA ARG A 103 26.23 -2.60 -10.39
C ARG A 103 25.82 -1.37 -9.56
N GLU A 104 25.01 -0.49 -10.13
CA GLU A 104 24.39 0.64 -9.44
C GLU A 104 22.89 0.39 -9.23
N VAL A 105 22.36 0.94 -8.14
CA VAL A 105 20.94 0.84 -7.81
C VAL A 105 20.30 2.21 -7.86
N THR A 106 19.20 2.31 -8.58
CA THR A 106 18.42 3.54 -8.73
C THR A 106 16.98 3.30 -8.31
N PHE A 107 16.53 3.99 -7.26
CA PHE A 107 15.12 4.01 -6.86
C PHE A 107 14.32 4.91 -7.80
N LYS A 108 13.08 4.51 -8.11
CA LYS A 108 12.22 5.25 -9.05
C LYS A 108 11.01 5.83 -8.34
N GLU A 109 10.02 5.00 -8.08
CA GLU A 109 8.71 5.43 -7.60
C GLU A 109 8.30 4.66 -6.34
N GLU A 110 7.54 5.35 -5.50
CA GLU A 110 6.82 4.77 -4.36
C GLU A 110 5.33 4.86 -4.64
N LYS A 111 4.62 3.75 -4.44
CA LYS A 111 3.19 3.63 -4.66
C LYS A 111 2.54 2.91 -3.49
N THR A 112 1.36 3.37 -3.06
CA THR A 112 0.56 2.70 -2.04
C THR A 112 -0.70 2.11 -2.66
N ILE A 113 -0.95 0.83 -2.38
CA ILE A 113 -2.18 0.14 -2.75
C ILE A 113 -3.01 -0.09 -1.49
N PHE A 114 -4.20 0.51 -1.42
CA PHE A 114 -5.15 0.23 -0.34
C PHE A 114 -5.91 -1.06 -0.63
N LYS A 115 -5.94 -1.97 0.35
CA LYS A 115 -6.69 -3.23 0.24
C LYS A 115 -8.20 -2.95 0.34
N PRO A 116 -9.04 -3.71 -0.37
CA PRO A 116 -10.48 -3.63 -0.16
C PRO A 116 -10.82 -4.10 1.25
N VAL A 117 -11.74 -3.40 1.90
CA VAL A 117 -12.30 -3.78 3.19
C VAL A 117 -13.66 -4.43 2.95
N ILE A 118 -13.83 -5.63 3.49
CA ILE A 118 -15.09 -6.37 3.49
C ILE A 118 -15.65 -6.31 4.91
N ARG A 119 -16.93 -5.95 5.02
CA ARG A 119 -17.67 -6.02 6.28
C ARG A 119 -18.97 -6.77 6.05
N ILE A 120 -19.24 -7.74 6.91
CA ILE A 120 -20.48 -8.50 6.92
C ILE A 120 -21.35 -8.00 8.07
N GLU A 121 -22.56 -7.57 7.75
CA GLU A 121 -23.56 -7.13 8.74
C GLU A 121 -24.86 -7.88 8.47
N ASN A 122 -25.16 -8.90 9.28
CA ASN A 122 -26.28 -9.81 9.05
C ASN A 122 -26.22 -10.44 7.64
N ASN A 123 -27.15 -10.06 6.75
CA ASN A 123 -27.23 -10.54 5.37
C ASN A 123 -26.71 -9.52 4.34
N LEU A 124 -25.95 -8.53 4.78
CA LEU A 124 -25.33 -7.51 3.95
C LEU A 124 -23.82 -7.72 3.86
N ILE A 125 -23.29 -7.59 2.65
CA ILE A 125 -21.86 -7.56 2.38
C ILE A 125 -21.51 -6.14 1.93
N LEU A 126 -20.80 -5.40 2.76
CA LEU A 126 -20.35 -4.04 2.50
C LEU A 126 -18.88 -4.09 2.07
N ILE A 127 -18.58 -3.52 0.90
CA ILE A 127 -17.24 -3.46 0.33
C ILE A 127 -16.86 -2.00 0.11
N SER A 128 -15.68 -1.61 0.57
CA SER A 128 -15.09 -0.32 0.26
C SER A 128 -13.61 -0.44 -0.11
N LYS A 129 -13.15 0.42 -1.01
CA LYS A 129 -11.73 0.51 -1.39
C LYS A 129 -11.38 1.93 -1.79
N ILE A 130 -10.26 2.44 -1.28
CA ILE A 130 -9.63 3.66 -1.81
C ILE A 130 -8.80 3.26 -3.02
N ASP A 131 -9.00 3.96 -4.12
CA ASP A 131 -8.32 3.67 -5.38
C ASP A 131 -8.15 4.92 -6.23
N PHE A 132 -6.97 5.53 -6.17
CA PHE A 132 -6.64 6.71 -6.96
C PHE A 132 -6.41 6.37 -8.45
N ASP A 133 -6.01 5.13 -8.75
CA ASP A 133 -5.78 4.64 -10.11
C ASP A 133 -7.07 4.13 -10.78
N LYS A 134 -8.18 4.08 -10.01
CA LYS A 134 -9.51 3.64 -10.46
C LYS A 134 -9.49 2.21 -11.01
N GLU A 135 -8.68 1.34 -10.41
CA GLU A 135 -8.61 -0.07 -10.80
C GLU A 135 -9.96 -0.76 -10.55
N PRO A 136 -10.43 -1.60 -11.50
CA PRO A 136 -11.69 -2.29 -11.36
C PRO A 136 -11.64 -3.31 -10.22
N LEU A 137 -12.78 -3.47 -9.55
CA LEU A 137 -12.96 -4.46 -8.49
C LEU A 137 -13.88 -5.58 -9.00
N LYS A 138 -13.32 -6.76 -9.20
CA LYS A 138 -14.08 -7.95 -9.63
C LYS A 138 -14.59 -8.67 -8.39
N VAL A 139 -15.90 -8.74 -8.19
CA VAL A 139 -16.54 -9.43 -7.08
C VAL A 139 -17.16 -10.73 -7.56
N LYS A 140 -16.98 -11.80 -6.78
CA LYS A 140 -17.76 -13.03 -6.88
C LYS A 140 -18.34 -13.38 -5.52
N LEU A 141 -19.61 -13.74 -5.49
CA LEU A 141 -20.27 -14.29 -4.31
C LEU A 141 -20.56 -15.76 -4.54
N TYR A 142 -20.32 -16.55 -3.50
CA TYR A 142 -20.54 -17.98 -3.49
C TYR A 142 -21.51 -18.36 -2.38
N TYR A 143 -22.33 -19.37 -2.62
CA TYR A 143 -23.12 -20.09 -1.63
C TYR A 143 -22.84 -21.58 -1.79
N LYS A 144 -22.42 -22.27 -0.72
CA LYS A 144 -22.05 -23.70 -0.79
C LYS A 144 -21.10 -24.03 -1.95
N ASN A 145 -20.07 -23.19 -2.15
CA ASN A 145 -19.09 -23.26 -3.23
C ASN A 145 -19.60 -23.03 -4.66
N GLU A 146 -20.88 -22.73 -4.85
CA GLU A 146 -21.44 -22.35 -6.15
C GLU A 146 -21.47 -20.84 -6.32
N VAL A 147 -21.09 -20.33 -7.50
CA VAL A 147 -21.15 -18.90 -7.80
C VAL A 147 -22.61 -18.47 -7.94
N ILE A 148 -23.07 -17.61 -7.04
CA ILE A 148 -24.42 -17.03 -7.07
C ILE A 148 -24.45 -15.61 -7.65
N HIS A 149 -23.29 -14.94 -7.71
CA HIS A 149 -23.17 -13.60 -8.28
C HIS A 149 -21.73 -13.33 -8.76
N SER A 150 -21.61 -12.54 -9.84
CA SER A 150 -20.33 -12.05 -10.35
C SER A 150 -20.52 -10.66 -10.94
N GLU A 151 -19.67 -9.72 -10.56
CA GLU A 151 -19.72 -8.33 -11.02
C GLU A 151 -18.31 -7.76 -11.20
N THR A 152 -18.14 -6.85 -12.16
CA THR A 152 -16.96 -5.96 -12.22
C THR A 152 -17.42 -4.54 -11.90
N VAL A 153 -17.00 -4.04 -10.75
CA VAL A 153 -17.33 -2.69 -10.28
C VAL A 153 -16.23 -1.73 -10.73
N VAL A 154 -16.63 -0.64 -11.38
CA VAL A 154 -15.74 0.46 -11.78
C VAL A 154 -16.24 1.72 -11.10
N SER A 155 -15.33 2.56 -10.59
CA SER A 155 -15.66 3.83 -9.96
C SER A 155 -15.05 4.98 -10.75
N SER A 156 -15.81 6.04 -10.96
CA SER A 156 -15.29 7.32 -11.50
C SER A 156 -14.57 8.16 -10.44
N THR A 157 -14.83 7.86 -9.15
CA THR A 157 -14.25 8.54 -7.98
C THR A 157 -13.16 7.70 -7.32
N SER A 158 -12.33 8.33 -6.49
CA SER A 158 -11.21 7.66 -5.80
C SER A 158 -11.64 6.71 -4.67
N ILE A 159 -12.94 6.58 -4.38
CA ILE A 159 -13.46 5.67 -3.37
C ILE A 159 -14.54 4.80 -4.01
N LEU A 160 -14.26 3.51 -4.14
CA LEU A 160 -15.22 2.52 -4.59
C LEU A 160 -16.01 2.01 -3.38
N LYS A 161 -17.34 1.98 -3.52
CA LYS A 161 -18.26 1.44 -2.52
C LYS A 161 -19.25 0.51 -3.18
N ARG A 162 -19.51 -0.65 -2.59
CA ARG A 162 -20.51 -1.61 -3.07
C ARG A 162 -21.17 -2.31 -1.91
N VAL A 163 -22.47 -2.57 -2.05
CA VAL A 163 -23.25 -3.32 -1.06
C VAL A 163 -24.00 -4.42 -1.78
N TYR A 164 -23.88 -5.64 -1.28
CA TYR A 164 -24.68 -6.77 -1.69
C TYR A 164 -25.59 -7.22 -0.56
N ARG A 165 -26.73 -7.79 -0.91
CA ARG A 165 -27.66 -8.41 0.01
C ARG A 165 -27.91 -9.84 -0.43
N VAL A 166 -27.77 -10.78 0.50
CA VAL A 166 -28.14 -12.18 0.31
C VAL A 166 -29.47 -12.47 1.04
N SER A 167 -30.16 -13.53 0.63
CA SER A 167 -31.42 -13.92 1.28
C SER A 167 -31.20 -14.32 2.74
N LYS A 168 -32.11 -13.93 3.64
CA LYS A 168 -32.08 -14.38 5.04
C LYS A 168 -32.61 -15.81 5.22
N GLU A 169 -33.39 -16.29 4.25
CA GLU A 169 -34.05 -17.60 4.30
C GLU A 169 -33.08 -18.73 3.92
N LEU A 170 -32.12 -18.43 3.03
CA LEU A 170 -31.09 -19.38 2.62
C LEU A 170 -29.94 -19.34 3.63
N LYS A 171 -29.99 -20.25 4.59
CA LYS A 171 -28.96 -20.42 5.62
C LYS A 171 -27.78 -21.24 5.12
N GLY A 172 -26.60 -20.99 5.70
CA GLY A 172 -25.38 -21.75 5.41
C GLY A 172 -24.20 -20.89 4.97
N ASP A 173 -23.24 -21.54 4.31
CA ASP A 173 -21.91 -20.97 4.05
C ASP A 173 -21.89 -20.11 2.78
N TYR A 174 -21.42 -18.89 2.97
CA TYR A 174 -21.18 -17.91 1.93
C TYR A 174 -19.71 -17.53 1.89
N ARG A 175 -19.26 -17.17 0.69
CA ARG A 175 -17.92 -16.62 0.47
C ARG A 175 -18.01 -15.44 -0.49
N VAL A 176 -17.38 -14.33 -0.13
CA VAL A 176 -17.12 -13.22 -1.05
C VAL A 176 -15.66 -13.27 -1.47
N VAL A 177 -15.40 -13.20 -2.77
CA VAL A 177 -14.06 -13.12 -3.36
C VAL A 177 -13.96 -11.84 -4.17
N ILE A 178 -12.93 -11.05 -3.89
CA ILE A 178 -12.58 -9.84 -4.59
C ILE A 178 -11.25 -10.05 -5.30
N TYR A 179 -11.18 -9.66 -6.57
CA TYR A 179 -9.92 -9.52 -7.29
C TYR A 179 -9.70 -8.07 -7.70
N SER A 180 -8.57 -7.51 -7.28
CA SER A 180 -8.14 -6.14 -7.60
C SER A 180 -6.63 -6.00 -7.43
N ASN A 181 -5.98 -5.15 -8.23
CA ASN A 181 -4.52 -4.95 -8.22
C ASN A 181 -3.72 -6.27 -8.24
N ASN A 182 -4.13 -7.22 -9.10
CA ASN A 182 -3.56 -8.58 -9.22
C ASN A 182 -3.51 -9.39 -7.91
N ARG A 183 -4.44 -9.12 -6.99
CA ARG A 183 -4.53 -9.78 -5.68
C ARG A 183 -5.95 -10.25 -5.43
N TYR A 184 -6.06 -11.36 -4.70
CA TYR A 184 -7.33 -11.92 -4.26
C TYR A 184 -7.52 -11.63 -2.77
N TYR A 185 -8.74 -11.22 -2.42
CA TYR A 185 -9.19 -11.03 -1.05
C TYR A 185 -10.46 -11.84 -0.88
N ALA A 186 -10.56 -12.62 0.18
CA ALA A 186 -11.71 -13.46 0.42
C ALA A 186 -12.17 -13.35 1.87
N GLN A 187 -13.47 -13.44 2.06
CA GLN A 187 -14.06 -13.56 3.39
C GLN A 187 -15.19 -14.56 3.34
N ASP A 188 -15.10 -15.54 4.23
CA ASP A 188 -16.13 -16.54 4.48
C ASP A 188 -17.06 -16.02 5.59
N PHE A 189 -18.35 -16.29 5.45
CA PHE A 189 -19.34 -15.96 6.47
C PHE A 189 -20.51 -16.94 6.42
N ASN A 190 -21.19 -17.11 7.55
CA ASN A 190 -22.35 -17.99 7.66
C ASN A 190 -23.57 -17.16 8.04
N LEU A 191 -24.72 -17.55 7.51
CA LEU A 191 -26.02 -16.91 7.74
C LEU A 191 -26.99 -17.85 8.43
#